data_AF-A0A0G2ZAA2-F1
#
_entry.id   AF-A0A0G2ZAA2-F1
#
_cell.length_a   1.000
_cell.length_b   1.000
_cell.length_c   1.000
_cell.angle_alpha   90.00
_cell.angle_beta   90.00
_cell.angle_gamma   90.00
#
_symmetry.space_group_name_H-M   'P 1'
#
loop_
_entity.id
_entity.type
_entity.pdbx_description
1 polymer ?
#
loop_
_entity_poly.entity_id
_entity_poly.type
_entity_poly.pdbx_seq_one_letter_code
_entity_poly.pdbx_strand_id
1 'polypeptide(L)'
;MILLHVCCAPDELIALEHLEEEDIKEITVFFFNPNIFPYEEYTKRLREFYKISKRYPIDTIEGEYDGDFSSNFLSKFATEPEGGKRCYYCIRYRLAVTAQRAKALGYSAFSTTLLASPKKNVEMVHRVGREVEKALGVKYIPFDFRNGKNKERIRELMKDVYKQNYCGCVFALREQVIKKQERDERDRMLFREHFSQLEHLWQFRGKPLSFSELGEKDMSELKKIIEILKPSALVIDENTAEKFGLNKNWLKCGKYNCRIERR
;
A
#
# COMPACT_ATOMS: atom_id res chain seq x y z
N MET A 1 -5.23 25.25 -17.01
CA MET A 1 -4.92 24.85 -15.62
C MET A 1 -5.80 23.70 -15.16
N ILE A 2 -5.20 22.62 -14.64
CA ILE A 2 -5.84 21.36 -14.26
C ILE A 2 -5.69 21.16 -12.75
N LEU A 3 -6.77 20.76 -12.07
CA LEU A 3 -6.70 20.28 -10.69
C LEU A 3 -6.49 18.77 -10.67
N LEU A 4 -5.33 18.32 -10.22
CA LEU A 4 -4.93 16.92 -10.18
C LEU A 4 -5.17 16.32 -8.79
N HIS A 5 -6.14 15.42 -8.67
CA HIS A 5 -6.39 14.76 -7.39
C HIS A 5 -5.34 13.70 -7.04
N VAL A 6 -4.94 13.70 -5.76
CA VAL A 6 -3.90 12.86 -5.17
C VAL A 6 -4.40 12.21 -3.87
N CYS A 7 -3.96 10.98 -3.57
CA CYS A 7 -4.20 10.36 -2.25
C CYS A 7 -3.07 9.54 -1.65
N CYS A 8 -1.96 9.40 -2.37
CA CYS A 8 -0.76 8.75 -1.90
C CYS A 8 0.43 9.20 -2.73
N ALA A 9 1.58 9.27 -2.08
CA ALA A 9 2.83 9.76 -2.67
C ALA A 9 3.39 8.88 -3.81
N PRO A 10 3.27 7.53 -3.80
CA PRO A 10 3.77 6.73 -4.92
C PRO A 10 3.09 7.07 -6.25
N ASP A 11 1.76 7.22 -6.24
CA ASP A 11 0.99 7.55 -7.45
C ASP A 11 1.23 9.00 -7.88
N GLU A 12 1.40 9.90 -6.92
CA GLU A 12 1.78 11.30 -7.16
C GLU A 12 3.13 11.40 -7.86
N LEU A 13 4.16 10.74 -7.32
CA LEU A 13 5.51 10.75 -7.88
C LEU A 13 5.50 10.29 -9.34
N ILE A 14 4.82 9.18 -9.65
CA ILE A 14 4.72 8.67 -11.02
C ILE A 14 4.01 9.69 -11.92
N ALA A 15 2.92 10.30 -11.45
CA ALA A 15 2.18 11.28 -12.23
C ALA A 15 2.99 12.56 -12.49
N LEU A 16 3.68 13.10 -11.47
CA LEU A 16 4.47 14.32 -11.61
C LEU A 16 5.69 14.11 -12.51
N GLU A 17 6.37 12.96 -12.43
CA GLU A 17 7.47 12.63 -13.34
C GLU A 17 7.00 12.51 -14.80
N HIS A 18 5.80 11.96 -15.02
CA HIS A 18 5.20 11.92 -16.37
C HIS A 18 4.80 13.32 -16.86
N LEU A 19 4.21 14.15 -16.01
CA LEU A 19 3.81 15.52 -16.38
C LEU A 19 5.04 16.40 -16.69
N GLU A 20 6.14 16.21 -15.94
CA GLU A 20 7.43 16.86 -16.24
C GLU A 20 8.00 16.37 -17.58
N GLU A 21 7.92 15.06 -17.87
CA GLU A 21 8.36 14.47 -19.13
C GLU A 21 7.60 15.03 -20.35
N GLU A 22 6.29 15.25 -20.21
CA GLU A 22 5.40 15.76 -21.27
C GLU A 22 5.31 17.30 -21.30
N ASP A 23 6.13 18.01 -20.51
CA ASP A 23 6.15 19.47 -20.36
C ASP A 23 4.80 20.10 -19.96
N ILE A 24 3.99 19.38 -19.17
CA ILE A 24 2.67 19.82 -18.72
C ILE A 24 2.80 20.58 -17.39
N LYS A 25 2.84 21.91 -17.46
CA LYS A 25 3.12 22.78 -16.30
C LYS A 25 1.90 23.37 -15.61
N GLU A 26 0.73 23.43 -16.27
CA GLU A 26 -0.47 24.07 -15.71
C GLU A 26 -1.25 23.15 -14.75
N ILE A 27 -0.60 22.68 -13.68
CA ILE A 27 -1.15 21.72 -12.73
C ILE A 27 -1.11 22.29 -11.30
N THR A 28 -2.21 22.09 -10.56
CA THR A 28 -2.22 22.16 -9.09
C THR A 28 -2.59 20.79 -8.56
N VAL A 29 -1.89 20.30 -7.53
CA VAL A 29 -2.19 19.01 -6.91
C VAL A 29 -3.12 19.17 -5.70
N PHE A 30 -4.13 18.31 -5.62
CA PHE A 30 -5.15 18.32 -4.59
C PHE A 30 -5.14 17.02 -3.80
N PHE A 31 -4.63 17.04 -2.57
CA PHE A 31 -4.67 15.88 -1.70
C PHE A 31 -6.06 15.69 -1.10
N PHE A 32 -6.77 14.65 -1.53
CA PHE A 32 -8.11 14.36 -1.03
C PHE A 32 -8.43 12.88 -1.03
N ASN A 33 -8.63 12.34 0.16
CA ASN A 33 -9.17 11.01 0.37
C ASN A 33 -9.71 10.90 1.81
N PRO A 34 -10.98 11.22 2.06
CA PRO A 34 -11.55 11.16 3.41
C PRO A 34 -11.64 9.70 3.91
N ASN A 35 -11.58 8.74 3.00
CA ASN A 35 -11.64 7.32 3.31
C ASN A 35 -10.34 6.73 3.92
N ILE A 36 -9.31 7.55 4.18
CA ILE A 36 -8.07 7.05 4.80
C ILE A 36 -8.32 6.81 6.29
N PHE A 37 -8.10 5.58 6.73
CA PHE A 37 -8.29 5.12 8.09
C PHE A 37 -7.17 4.14 8.46
N PRO A 38 -6.56 4.27 9.64
CA PRO A 38 -6.90 5.23 10.69
C PRO A 38 -6.28 6.62 10.42
N TYR A 39 -6.56 7.60 11.29
CA TYR A 39 -6.06 8.97 11.13
C TYR A 39 -4.53 9.05 11.04
N GLU A 40 -3.81 8.15 11.72
CA GLU A 40 -2.35 8.08 11.64
C GLU A 40 -1.87 7.74 10.22
N GLU A 41 -2.63 6.93 9.47
CA GLU A 41 -2.33 6.69 8.05
C GLU A 41 -2.57 7.95 7.22
N TYR A 42 -3.65 8.69 7.48
CA TYR A 42 -3.95 9.94 6.79
C TYR A 42 -2.81 10.94 6.96
N THR A 43 -2.37 11.17 8.21
CA THR A 43 -1.29 12.12 8.48
C THR A 43 0.05 11.69 7.88
N LYS A 44 0.32 10.38 7.77
CA LYS A 44 1.52 9.87 7.07
C LYS A 44 1.45 10.16 5.58
N ARG A 45 0.31 9.86 4.94
CA ARG A 45 0.13 10.10 3.50
C ARG A 45 0.14 11.59 3.15
N LEU A 46 -0.45 12.44 3.99
CA LEU A 46 -0.43 13.90 3.82
C LEU A 46 1.00 14.46 3.94
N ARG A 47 1.76 14.02 4.94
CA ARG A 47 3.17 14.40 5.09
C ARG A 47 4.00 14.00 3.87
N GLU A 48 3.79 12.78 3.37
CA GLU A 48 4.51 12.30 2.20
C GLU A 48 4.08 13.04 0.92
N PHE A 49 2.80 13.37 0.77
CA PHE A 49 2.28 14.22 -0.31
C PHE A 49 3.07 15.54 -0.38
N TYR A 50 3.11 16.29 0.72
CA TYR A 50 3.87 17.55 0.75
C TYR A 50 5.37 17.37 0.47
N LYS A 51 5.97 16.28 0.94
CA LYS A 51 7.38 15.98 0.67
C LYS A 51 7.63 15.73 -0.83
N ILE A 52 6.71 15.08 -1.54
CA ILE A 52 6.79 14.88 -2.99
C ILE A 52 6.53 16.19 -3.72
N SER A 53 5.42 16.88 -3.43
CA SER A 53 5.04 18.09 -4.16
C SER A 53 6.12 19.18 -4.11
N LYS A 54 6.85 19.32 -2.98
CA LYS A 54 7.96 20.27 -2.81
C LYS A 54 9.13 20.06 -3.79
N ARG A 55 9.22 18.92 -4.47
CA ARG A 55 10.26 18.64 -5.47
C ARG A 55 9.95 19.27 -6.83
N TYR A 56 8.72 19.73 -7.05
CA TYR A 56 8.24 20.23 -8.33
C TYR A 56 7.73 21.68 -8.16
N PRO A 57 7.79 22.51 -9.21
CA PRO A 57 7.26 23.87 -9.19
C PRO A 57 5.72 23.85 -9.35
N ILE A 58 5.01 23.31 -8.36
CA ILE A 58 3.54 23.14 -8.38
C ILE A 58 2.89 23.64 -7.10
N ASP A 59 1.67 24.15 -7.23
CA ASP A 59 0.83 24.49 -6.09
C ASP A 59 0.17 23.25 -5.48
N THR A 60 -0.10 23.32 -4.17
CA THR A 60 -0.73 22.24 -3.41
C THR A 60 -2.01 22.73 -2.72
N ILE A 61 -3.02 21.88 -2.71
CA ILE A 61 -4.28 22.09 -1.97
C ILE A 61 -4.55 20.84 -1.14
N GLU A 62 -4.86 21.04 0.14
CA GLU A 62 -5.36 19.99 1.02
C GLU A 62 -6.89 20.04 1.06
N GLY A 63 -7.53 18.88 0.97
CA GLY A 63 -8.96 18.74 1.17
C GLY A 63 -9.31 18.25 2.56
N GLU A 64 -10.56 18.49 2.97
CA GLU A 64 -11.05 18.12 4.29
C GLU A 64 -10.94 16.62 4.56
N TYR A 65 -10.55 16.28 5.79
CA TYR A 65 -10.58 14.92 6.30
C TYR A 65 -11.86 14.65 7.07
N ASP A 66 -12.55 13.56 6.72
CA ASP A 66 -13.73 13.08 7.42
C ASP A 66 -13.49 11.63 7.87
N GLY A 67 -13.19 11.45 9.16
CA GLY A 67 -12.95 10.14 9.76
C GLY A 67 -14.16 9.21 9.73
N ASP A 68 -15.38 9.77 9.64
CA ASP A 68 -16.63 9.03 9.61
C ASP A 68 -17.13 8.76 8.18
N PHE A 69 -16.38 9.18 7.17
CA PHE A 69 -16.74 8.97 5.77
C PHE A 69 -17.04 7.49 5.46
N SER A 70 -16.20 6.57 5.98
CA SER A 70 -16.38 5.13 5.76
C SER A 70 -17.68 4.59 6.35
N SER A 71 -17.97 4.92 7.61
CA SER A 71 -19.16 4.48 8.35
C SER A 71 -20.43 5.09 7.76
N ASN A 72 -20.38 6.36 7.37
CA ASN A 72 -21.56 7.08 6.88
C ASN A 72 -21.88 6.77 5.42
N PHE A 73 -20.88 6.77 4.53
CA PHE A 73 -21.10 6.71 3.09
C PHE A 73 -20.92 5.31 2.49
N LEU A 74 -20.01 4.50 3.05
CA LEU A 74 -19.59 3.23 2.47
C LEU A 74 -20.05 2.00 3.24
N SER A 75 -20.68 2.14 4.41
CA SER A 75 -21.13 1.02 5.27
C SER A 75 -22.07 0.04 4.54
N LYS A 76 -23.00 0.54 3.72
CA LYS A 76 -23.88 -0.29 2.90
C LYS A 76 -23.15 -1.14 1.83
N PHE A 77 -21.88 -0.84 1.57
CA PHE A 77 -20.99 -1.57 0.67
C PHE A 77 -19.86 -2.27 1.44
N ALA A 78 -19.97 -2.45 2.75
CA ALA A 78 -18.91 -3.03 3.58
C ALA A 78 -18.48 -4.42 3.11
N THR A 79 -19.44 -5.24 2.65
CA THR A 79 -19.23 -6.62 2.19
C THR A 79 -18.77 -6.73 0.74
N GLU A 80 -18.78 -5.63 -0.02
CA GLU A 80 -18.29 -5.63 -1.40
C GLU A 80 -16.77 -5.80 -1.44
N PRO A 81 -16.22 -6.59 -2.38
CA PRO A 81 -14.79 -6.82 -2.47
C PRO A 81 -14.03 -5.54 -2.85
N GLU A 82 -12.72 -5.50 -2.54
CA GLU A 82 -11.84 -4.48 -3.09
C GLU A 82 -11.85 -4.53 -4.63
N GLY A 83 -11.95 -3.36 -5.28
CA GLY A 83 -12.16 -3.24 -6.72
C GLY A 83 -13.62 -3.34 -7.16
N GLY A 84 -14.55 -3.69 -6.26
CA GLY A 84 -16.00 -3.75 -6.53
C GLY A 84 -16.74 -2.42 -6.36
N LYS A 85 -18.04 -2.50 -6.07
CA LYS A 85 -18.93 -1.32 -5.97
C LYS A 85 -18.46 -0.31 -4.92
N ARG A 86 -17.95 -0.80 -3.78
CA ARG A 86 -17.35 0.05 -2.73
C ARG A 86 -16.27 0.98 -3.26
N CYS A 87 -15.34 0.44 -4.06
CA CYS A 87 -14.27 1.23 -4.67
C CYS A 87 -14.82 2.20 -5.72
N TYR A 88 -15.79 1.77 -6.53
CA TYR A 88 -16.46 2.65 -7.49
C TYR A 88 -17.07 3.89 -6.82
N TYR A 89 -17.88 3.72 -5.76
CA TYR A 89 -18.50 4.84 -5.07
C TYR A 89 -17.50 5.75 -4.35
N CYS A 90 -16.45 5.16 -3.75
CA CYS A 90 -15.36 5.92 -3.12
C CYS A 90 -14.61 6.79 -4.14
N ILE A 91 -14.23 6.22 -5.29
CA ILE A 91 -13.54 6.96 -6.36
C ILE A 91 -14.47 8.03 -6.93
N ARG A 92 -15.75 7.71 -7.17
CA ARG A 92 -16.74 8.67 -7.67
C ARG A 92 -16.91 9.87 -6.75
N TYR A 93 -17.00 9.64 -5.44
CA TYR A 93 -17.07 10.73 -4.47
C TYR A 93 -15.83 11.63 -4.55
N ARG A 94 -14.63 11.03 -4.55
CA ARG A 94 -13.36 11.77 -4.60
C ARG A 94 -13.21 12.60 -5.88
N LEU A 95 -13.54 12.02 -7.03
CA LEU A 95 -13.49 12.74 -8.31
C LEU A 95 -14.58 13.82 -8.41
N ALA A 96 -15.78 13.57 -7.86
CA ALA A 96 -16.83 14.59 -7.81
C ALA A 96 -16.42 15.81 -6.97
N VAL A 97 -15.86 15.59 -5.77
CA VAL A 97 -15.35 16.70 -4.92
C VAL A 97 -14.20 17.43 -5.63
N THR A 98 -13.30 16.69 -6.28
CA THR A 98 -12.21 17.30 -7.06
C THR A 98 -12.75 18.19 -8.18
N ALA A 99 -13.72 17.71 -8.96
CA ALA A 99 -14.33 18.48 -10.03
C ALA A 99 -15.12 19.69 -9.50
N GLN A 100 -15.85 19.55 -8.39
CA GLN A 100 -16.51 20.68 -7.73
C GLN A 100 -15.50 21.73 -7.27
N ARG A 101 -14.38 21.31 -6.68
CA ARG A 101 -13.30 22.20 -6.25
C ARG A 101 -12.62 22.88 -7.44
N ALA A 102 -12.37 22.14 -8.51
CA ALA A 102 -11.84 22.66 -9.76
C ALA A 102 -12.73 23.79 -10.31
N LYS A 103 -14.05 23.55 -10.38
CA LYS A 103 -15.03 24.56 -10.81
C LYS A 103 -15.04 25.79 -9.90
N ALA A 104 -15.06 25.59 -8.58
CA ALA A 104 -15.11 26.67 -7.60
C ALA A 104 -13.87 27.58 -7.63
N LEU A 105 -12.71 27.01 -7.96
CA LEU A 105 -11.43 27.74 -8.04
C LEU A 105 -11.06 28.16 -9.48
N GLY A 106 -11.94 27.96 -10.46
CA GLY A 106 -11.72 28.40 -11.84
C GLY A 106 -10.78 27.53 -12.68
N TYR A 107 -10.48 26.30 -12.27
CA TYR A 107 -9.75 25.34 -13.11
C TYR A 107 -10.62 24.84 -14.26
N SER A 108 -10.05 24.76 -15.46
CA SER A 108 -10.78 24.33 -16.67
C SER A 108 -10.99 22.82 -16.76
N ALA A 109 -10.21 22.05 -16.00
CA ALA A 109 -10.27 20.60 -16.01
C ALA A 109 -9.82 19.97 -14.68
N PHE A 110 -10.13 18.69 -14.52
CA PHE A 110 -9.63 17.88 -13.42
C PHE A 110 -9.07 16.54 -13.91
N SER A 111 -8.20 15.94 -13.11
CA SER A 111 -7.68 14.59 -13.33
C SER A 111 -7.35 13.89 -12.00
N THR A 112 -6.73 12.72 -12.05
CA THR A 112 -6.43 11.92 -10.87
C THR A 112 -5.19 11.04 -11.02
N THR A 113 -4.35 11.02 -9.99
CA THR A 113 -3.18 10.12 -9.94
C THR A 113 -3.55 8.66 -9.75
N LEU A 114 -4.83 8.32 -9.50
CA LEU A 114 -5.29 6.93 -9.50
C LEU A 114 -5.00 6.18 -10.81
N LEU A 115 -4.80 6.92 -11.91
CA LEU A 115 -4.40 6.37 -13.21
C LEU A 115 -2.97 5.80 -13.17
N ALA A 116 -2.10 6.29 -12.28
CA ALA A 116 -0.75 5.78 -12.07
C ALA A 116 -0.71 4.47 -11.25
N SER A 117 -1.64 4.25 -10.31
CA SER A 117 -1.55 3.10 -9.39
C SER A 117 -1.71 1.77 -10.13
N PRO A 118 -0.74 0.83 -10.07
CA PRO A 118 -0.86 -0.49 -10.71
C PRO A 118 -1.99 -1.34 -10.11
N LYS A 119 -2.44 -1.05 -8.88
CA LYS A 119 -3.49 -1.78 -8.18
C LYS A 119 -4.91 -1.33 -8.52
N LYS A 120 -5.08 -0.23 -9.28
CA LYS A 120 -6.41 0.31 -9.60
C LYS A 120 -6.86 -0.15 -10.97
N ASN A 121 -8.16 -0.46 -11.08
CA ASN A 121 -8.83 -0.68 -12.35
C ASN A 121 -8.97 0.66 -13.07
N VAL A 122 -8.15 0.86 -14.11
CA VAL A 122 -8.07 2.12 -14.89
C VAL A 122 -9.36 2.39 -15.63
N GLU A 123 -9.98 1.36 -16.20
CA GLU A 123 -11.24 1.49 -16.92
C GLU A 123 -12.35 2.02 -15.99
N MET A 124 -12.41 1.52 -14.75
CA MET A 124 -13.32 2.03 -13.73
C MET A 124 -13.03 3.51 -13.43
N VAL A 125 -11.76 3.88 -13.26
CA VAL A 125 -11.38 5.28 -12.98
C VAL A 125 -11.79 6.19 -14.14
N HIS A 126 -11.51 5.82 -15.40
CA HIS A 126 -11.94 6.59 -16.56
C HIS A 126 -13.46 6.68 -16.69
N ARG A 127 -14.17 5.57 -16.45
CA ARG A 127 -15.64 5.56 -16.48
C ARG A 127 -16.19 6.56 -15.46
N VAL A 128 -15.71 6.51 -14.23
CA VAL A 128 -16.10 7.46 -13.17
C VAL A 128 -15.75 8.90 -13.54
N GLY A 129 -14.54 9.15 -14.07
CA GLY A 129 -14.13 10.49 -14.51
C GLY A 129 -15.09 11.09 -15.55
N ARG A 130 -15.47 10.31 -16.56
CA ARG A 130 -16.46 10.73 -17.59
C ARG A 130 -17.85 10.96 -17.01
N GLU A 131 -18.29 10.12 -16.08
CA GLU A 131 -19.58 10.31 -15.39
C GLU A 131 -19.60 11.62 -14.59
N VAL A 132 -18.49 11.95 -13.91
CA VAL A 132 -18.33 13.19 -13.13
C VAL A 132 -18.27 14.42 -14.04
N GLU A 133 -17.52 14.34 -15.15
CA GLU A 133 -17.49 15.38 -16.18
C GLU A 133 -18.89 15.68 -16.70
N LYS A 134 -19.65 14.65 -17.11
CA LYS A 134 -21.02 14.80 -17.58
C LYS A 134 -21.94 15.44 -16.53
N ALA A 135 -21.77 15.09 -15.25
CA ALA A 135 -22.62 15.58 -14.17
C ALA A 135 -22.32 17.03 -13.74
N LEU A 136 -21.06 17.46 -13.81
CA LEU A 136 -20.61 18.74 -13.24
C LEU A 136 -20.17 19.78 -14.29
N GLY A 137 -19.97 19.35 -15.53
CA GLY A 137 -19.54 20.20 -16.65
C GLY A 137 -18.09 20.65 -16.56
N VAL A 138 -17.23 19.90 -15.85
CA VAL A 138 -15.79 20.17 -15.74
C VAL A 138 -15.04 19.12 -16.53
N LYS A 139 -14.14 19.54 -17.43
CA LYS A 139 -13.44 18.62 -18.32
C LYS A 139 -12.62 17.59 -17.55
N TYR A 140 -12.75 16.31 -17.88
CA TYR A 140 -11.92 15.24 -17.33
C TYR A 140 -10.74 14.94 -18.26
N ILE A 141 -9.50 14.97 -17.75
CA ILE A 141 -8.30 14.63 -18.52
C ILE A 141 -7.82 13.23 -18.15
N PRO A 142 -7.94 12.23 -19.04
CA PRO A 142 -7.56 10.85 -18.78
C PRO A 142 -6.07 10.59 -19.09
N PHE A 143 -5.15 11.08 -18.27
CA PHE A 143 -3.71 10.86 -18.48
C PHE A 143 -3.31 9.38 -18.43
N ASP A 144 -2.26 9.03 -19.18
CA ASP A 144 -1.66 7.69 -19.19
C ASP A 144 -0.32 7.65 -18.46
N PHE A 145 -0.38 7.88 -17.14
CA PHE A 145 0.80 7.93 -16.28
C PHE A 145 1.63 6.63 -16.25
N ARG A 146 1.07 5.50 -16.72
CA ARG A 146 1.75 4.20 -16.67
C ARG A 146 2.75 4.00 -17.79
N ASN A 147 2.66 4.81 -18.85
CA ASN A 147 3.47 4.69 -20.06
C ASN A 147 4.63 5.70 -20.14
N GLY A 148 4.98 6.37 -19.03
CA GLY A 148 6.14 7.26 -18.97
C GLY A 148 7.48 6.56 -19.22
N LYS A 149 8.46 7.30 -19.75
CA LYS A 149 9.79 6.81 -20.14
C LYS A 149 10.80 6.91 -18.98
N ASN A 150 10.58 7.79 -18.01
CA ASN A 150 11.48 8.04 -16.87
C ASN A 150 11.47 6.96 -15.76
N LYS A 151 11.38 5.67 -16.12
CA LYS A 151 11.23 4.55 -15.16
C LYS A 151 12.40 4.39 -14.18
N GLU A 152 13.62 4.70 -14.62
CA GLU A 152 14.82 4.59 -13.78
C GLU A 152 14.85 5.67 -12.69
N ARG A 153 14.62 6.93 -13.07
CA ARG A 153 14.49 8.05 -12.13
C ARG A 153 13.36 7.81 -11.13
N ILE A 154 12.18 7.37 -11.59
CA ILE A 154 11.08 6.99 -10.71
C ILE A 154 11.52 5.91 -9.72
N ARG A 155 12.22 4.86 -10.16
CA ARG A 155 12.69 3.78 -9.28
C ARG A 155 13.62 4.30 -8.19
N GLU A 156 14.53 5.21 -8.53
CA GLU A 156 15.46 5.81 -7.58
C GLU A 156 14.71 6.64 -6.54
N LEU A 157 13.88 7.58 -7.00
CA LEU A 157 13.10 8.46 -6.15
C LEU A 157 12.14 7.68 -5.24
N MET A 158 11.55 6.60 -5.76
CA MET A 158 10.61 5.75 -5.04
C MET A 158 11.24 5.06 -3.82
N LYS A 159 12.58 4.93 -3.73
CA LYS A 159 13.24 4.32 -2.55
C LYS A 159 12.90 5.07 -1.26
N ASP A 160 12.88 6.39 -1.33
CA ASP A 160 12.63 7.26 -0.18
C ASP A 160 11.15 7.58 0.06
N VAL A 161 10.26 6.99 -0.74
CA VAL A 161 8.81 7.24 -0.65
C VAL A 161 8.15 6.24 0.29
N TYR A 162 7.33 6.77 1.21
CA TYR A 162 6.43 5.96 2.02
C TYR A 162 5.43 5.19 1.14
N LYS A 163 5.44 3.85 1.26
CA LYS A 163 4.57 2.95 0.50
C LYS A 163 3.53 2.34 1.42
N GLN A 164 2.27 2.67 1.19
CA GLN A 164 1.14 2.09 1.87
C GLN A 164 0.96 0.60 1.50
N ASN A 165 0.60 -0.22 2.48
CA ASN A 165 0.34 -1.66 2.30
C ASN A 165 -1.15 -1.99 2.03
N TYR A 166 -2.04 -0.99 1.99
CA TYR A 166 -3.47 -1.12 1.71
C TYR A 166 -4.02 0.18 1.09
N CYS A 167 -5.23 0.15 0.56
CA CYS A 167 -5.80 1.32 -0.14
C CYS A 167 -6.12 2.52 0.77
N GLY A 168 -6.10 2.34 2.10
CA GLY A 168 -6.45 3.36 3.10
C GLY A 168 -7.81 3.13 3.74
N CYS A 169 -8.68 2.27 3.17
CA CYS A 169 -10.02 2.07 3.69
C CYS A 169 -10.08 1.08 4.87
N VAL A 170 -10.92 1.36 5.88
CA VAL A 170 -11.15 0.47 7.03
C VAL A 170 -11.58 -0.95 6.61
N PHE A 171 -12.38 -1.07 5.57
CA PHE A 171 -12.85 -2.38 5.10
C PHE A 171 -11.73 -3.22 4.49
N ALA A 172 -10.81 -2.59 3.75
CA ALA A 172 -9.64 -3.27 3.22
C ALA A 172 -8.68 -3.68 4.35
N LEU A 173 -8.54 -2.85 5.38
CA LEU A 173 -7.75 -3.18 6.56
C LEU A 173 -8.34 -4.38 7.32
N ARG A 174 -9.66 -4.40 7.55
CA ARG A 174 -10.36 -5.55 8.17
C ARG A 174 -10.16 -6.83 7.38
N GLU A 175 -10.31 -6.77 6.06
CA GLU A 175 -10.10 -7.93 5.18
C GLU A 175 -8.64 -8.46 5.28
N GLN A 176 -7.65 -7.57 5.36
CA GLN A 176 -6.26 -7.98 5.58
C GLN A 176 -6.05 -8.65 6.94
N VAL A 177 -6.70 -8.16 8.00
CA VAL A 177 -6.63 -8.75 9.35
C VAL A 177 -7.25 -10.15 9.36
N ILE A 178 -8.46 -10.31 8.79
CA ILE A 178 -9.16 -11.60 8.72
C ILE A 178 -8.31 -12.61 7.93
N LYS A 179 -7.84 -12.25 6.72
CA LYS A 179 -7.00 -13.14 5.90
C LYS A 179 -5.70 -13.52 6.61
N LYS A 180 -5.13 -12.61 7.41
CA LYS A 180 -3.95 -12.90 8.23
C LYS A 180 -4.29 -13.93 9.31
N GLN A 181 -5.39 -13.74 10.04
CA GLN A 181 -5.83 -14.67 11.09
C GLN A 181 -6.12 -16.06 10.52
N GLU A 182 -6.86 -16.16 9.41
CA GLU A 182 -7.14 -17.43 8.74
C GLU A 182 -5.86 -18.15 8.29
N ARG A 183 -4.90 -17.40 7.75
CA ARG A 183 -3.60 -17.97 7.35
C ARG A 183 -2.82 -18.44 8.57
N ASP A 184 -2.75 -17.62 9.62
CA ASP A 184 -2.00 -17.95 10.81
C ASP A 184 -2.64 -19.16 11.53
N GLU A 185 -3.97 -19.32 11.50
CA GLU A 185 -4.67 -20.51 12.02
C GLU A 185 -4.34 -21.77 11.20
N ARG A 186 -4.40 -21.68 9.86
CA ARG A 186 -3.99 -22.79 8.98
C ARG A 186 -2.53 -23.18 9.21
N ASP A 187 -1.63 -22.20 9.27
CA ASP A 187 -0.21 -22.42 9.55
C ASP A 187 -0.03 -23.07 10.93
N ARG A 188 -0.83 -22.69 11.95
CA ARG A 188 -0.79 -23.29 13.29
C ARG A 188 -1.25 -24.75 13.31
N MET A 189 -2.32 -25.07 12.59
CA MET A 189 -2.80 -26.44 12.44
C MET A 189 -1.73 -27.33 11.81
N LEU A 190 -1.13 -26.87 10.69
CA LEU A 190 -0.01 -27.57 10.05
C LEU A 190 1.19 -27.71 10.98
N PHE A 191 1.50 -26.67 11.77
CA PHE A 191 2.59 -26.72 12.73
C PHE A 191 2.35 -27.78 13.81
N ARG A 192 1.14 -27.88 14.36
CA ARG A 192 0.77 -28.92 15.33
C ARG A 192 0.82 -30.32 14.74
N GLU A 193 0.40 -30.47 13.49
CA GLU A 193 0.41 -31.76 12.79
C GLU A 193 1.84 -32.29 12.59
N HIS A 194 2.77 -31.43 12.17
CA HIS A 194 4.15 -31.82 11.89
C HIS A 194 5.09 -31.74 13.11
N PHE A 195 4.81 -30.85 14.06
CA PHE A 195 5.71 -30.49 15.15
C PHE A 195 4.97 -30.34 16.50
N SER A 196 4.12 -31.32 16.84
CA SER A 196 3.30 -31.29 18.06
C SER A 196 4.11 -31.02 19.34
N GLN A 197 5.30 -31.62 19.47
CA GLN A 197 6.21 -31.43 20.62
C GLN A 197 6.79 -30.00 20.72
N LEU A 198 6.73 -29.24 19.63
CA LEU A 198 7.26 -27.88 19.54
C LEU A 198 6.15 -26.82 19.54
N GLU A 199 4.89 -27.15 19.86
CA GLU A 199 3.78 -26.20 19.80
C GLU A 199 4.05 -24.90 20.58
N HIS A 200 4.78 -24.99 21.69
CA HIS A 200 5.18 -23.83 22.50
C HIS A 200 5.95 -22.78 21.68
N LEU A 201 6.64 -23.17 20.60
CA LEU A 201 7.37 -22.25 19.71
C LEU A 201 6.44 -21.35 18.90
N TRP A 202 5.14 -21.66 18.80
CA TRP A 202 4.17 -20.81 18.09
C TRP A 202 4.15 -19.36 18.61
N GLN A 203 4.52 -19.14 19.87
CA GLN A 203 4.67 -17.81 20.46
C GLN A 203 5.68 -16.90 19.73
N PHE A 204 6.60 -17.50 18.97
CA PHE A 204 7.62 -16.81 18.17
C PHE A 204 7.17 -16.49 16.74
N ARG A 205 5.92 -16.80 16.36
CA ARG A 205 5.35 -16.41 15.07
C ARG A 205 5.44 -14.90 14.87
N GLY A 206 6.24 -14.47 13.90
CA GLY A 206 6.50 -13.04 13.63
C GLY A 206 7.33 -12.31 14.69
N LYS A 207 7.96 -13.03 15.62
CA LYS A 207 8.93 -12.51 16.60
C LYS A 207 10.29 -13.18 16.42
N PRO A 208 11.39 -12.64 16.98
CA PRO A 208 12.68 -13.31 16.94
C PRO A 208 12.62 -14.65 17.68
N LEU A 209 13.20 -15.70 17.09
CA LEU A 209 13.32 -17.04 17.67
C LEU A 209 14.79 -17.34 17.94
N SER A 210 15.13 -17.73 19.16
CA SER A 210 16.48 -18.19 19.49
C SER A 210 16.71 -19.62 19.00
N PHE A 211 17.88 -19.91 18.43
CA PHE A 211 18.23 -21.25 17.97
C PHE A 211 18.20 -22.27 19.11
N SER A 212 18.57 -21.86 20.32
CA SER A 212 18.55 -22.72 21.51
C SER A 212 17.16 -23.30 21.84
N GLU A 213 16.07 -22.62 21.45
CA GLU A 213 14.68 -23.07 21.67
C GLU A 213 14.30 -24.26 20.78
N LEU A 214 15.04 -24.50 19.68
CA LEU A 214 14.74 -25.56 18.72
C LEU A 214 15.34 -26.93 19.13
N GLY A 215 16.32 -26.91 20.04
CA GLY A 215 17.12 -28.07 20.40
C GLY A 215 17.94 -28.60 19.21
N GLU A 216 18.33 -29.88 19.27
CA GLU A 216 19.03 -30.52 18.15
C GLU A 216 18.07 -30.76 16.98
N LYS A 217 18.40 -30.16 15.84
CA LYS A 217 17.65 -30.23 14.58
C LYS A 217 18.61 -30.28 13.41
N ASP A 218 18.27 -31.05 12.38
CA ASP A 218 18.98 -30.94 11.10
C ASP A 218 18.51 -29.71 10.31
N MET A 219 19.25 -29.36 9.25
CA MET A 219 18.96 -28.20 8.41
C MET A 219 17.60 -28.32 7.67
N SER A 220 17.16 -29.53 7.34
CA SER A 220 15.90 -29.78 6.64
C SER A 220 14.72 -29.50 7.56
N GLU A 221 14.77 -30.03 8.79
CA GLU A 221 13.78 -29.84 9.82
C GLU A 221 13.73 -28.38 10.27
N LEU A 222 14.89 -27.76 10.53
CA LEU A 222 15.01 -26.33 10.82
C LEU A 222 14.28 -25.47 9.77
N LYS A 223 14.52 -25.75 8.48
CA LYS A 223 13.88 -25.01 7.40
C LYS A 223 12.37 -25.20 7.36
N LYS A 224 11.87 -26.42 7.61
CA LYS A 224 10.42 -26.68 7.66
C LYS A 224 9.75 -25.99 8.84
N ILE A 225 10.38 -26.04 10.03
CA ILE A 225 9.90 -25.32 11.23
C ILE A 225 9.81 -23.83 10.90
N ILE A 226 10.88 -23.22 10.39
CA ILE A 226 10.92 -21.79 10.06
C ILE A 226 9.96 -21.43 8.93
N GLU A 227 9.75 -22.30 7.94
CA GLU A 227 8.82 -22.06 6.84
C GLU A 227 7.37 -21.94 7.32
N ILE A 228 6.96 -22.74 8.31
CA ILE A 228 5.61 -22.71 8.86
C ILE A 228 5.51 -21.65 9.97
N LEU A 229 6.44 -21.67 10.92
CA LEU A 229 6.46 -20.77 12.08
C LEU A 229 6.77 -19.32 11.72
N LYS A 230 7.53 -19.07 10.65
CA LYS A 230 7.82 -17.73 10.11
C LYS A 230 8.18 -16.70 11.21
N PRO A 231 9.22 -16.95 12.04
CA PRO A 231 9.72 -16.00 13.03
C PRO A 231 10.35 -14.79 12.33
N SER A 232 10.31 -13.60 12.93
CA SER A 232 10.84 -12.39 12.29
C SER A 232 12.36 -12.45 12.06
N ALA A 233 13.06 -13.21 12.89
CA ALA A 233 14.48 -13.51 12.75
C ALA A 233 14.80 -14.83 13.49
N LEU A 234 15.88 -15.49 13.05
CA LEU A 234 16.56 -16.56 13.77
C LEU A 234 17.78 -15.96 14.46
N VAL A 235 17.76 -15.94 15.80
CA VAL A 235 18.87 -15.49 16.63
C VAL A 235 19.76 -16.69 16.93
N ILE A 236 21.04 -16.62 16.59
CA ILE A 236 21.96 -17.75 16.64
C ILE A 236 23.36 -17.27 17.02
N ASP A 237 24.10 -18.06 17.80
CA ASP A 237 25.50 -17.76 18.10
C ASP A 237 26.43 -18.03 16.91
N GLU A 238 27.59 -17.39 16.88
CA GLU A 238 28.54 -17.51 15.76
C GLU A 238 29.01 -18.96 15.55
N ASN A 239 29.34 -19.68 16.61
CA ASN A 239 29.81 -21.06 16.51
C ASN A 239 28.75 -21.99 15.91
N THR A 240 27.50 -21.85 16.36
CA THR A 240 26.39 -22.65 15.81
C THR A 240 26.06 -22.22 14.39
N ALA A 241 26.14 -20.93 14.06
CA ALA A 241 25.93 -20.44 12.69
C ALA A 241 26.96 -21.04 11.71
N GLU A 242 28.23 -21.08 12.10
CA GLU A 242 29.30 -21.72 11.30
C GLU A 242 29.06 -23.22 11.13
N LYS A 243 28.71 -23.92 12.21
CA LYS A 243 28.40 -25.37 12.18
C LYS A 243 27.25 -25.70 11.21
N PHE A 244 26.26 -24.82 11.10
CA PHE A 244 25.11 -24.97 10.20
C PHE A 244 25.33 -24.30 8.82
N GLY A 245 26.50 -23.73 8.55
CA GLY A 245 26.80 -23.05 7.28
C GLY A 245 25.94 -21.81 7.01
N LEU A 246 25.44 -21.17 8.07
CA LEU A 246 24.56 -20.00 8.02
C LEU A 246 25.37 -18.71 7.91
N ASN A 247 26.12 -18.55 6.81
CA ASN A 247 27.05 -17.44 6.60
C ASN A 247 26.40 -16.18 5.98
N LYS A 248 25.14 -16.28 5.55
CA LYS A 248 24.38 -15.18 4.94
C LYS A 248 23.44 -14.53 5.96
N ASN A 249 23.00 -13.31 5.71
CA ASN A 249 22.03 -12.63 6.60
C ASN A 249 20.58 -13.14 6.45
N TRP A 250 20.36 -14.10 5.55
CA TRP A 250 19.05 -14.65 5.24
C TRP A 250 19.12 -16.16 5.05
N LEU A 251 18.18 -16.88 5.66
CA LEU A 251 17.92 -18.29 5.45
C LEU A 251 16.65 -18.45 4.60
N LYS A 252 16.79 -19.08 3.44
CA LYS A 252 15.65 -19.40 2.56
C LYS A 252 14.97 -20.69 3.02
N CYS A 253 13.69 -20.59 3.35
CA CYS A 253 12.80 -21.64 3.87
C CYS A 253 11.55 -21.71 2.98
N GLY A 254 11.66 -22.45 1.86
CA GLY A 254 10.60 -22.51 0.85
C GLY A 254 10.24 -21.13 0.28
N LYS A 255 9.02 -20.65 0.56
CA LYS A 255 8.55 -19.31 0.18
C LYS A 255 8.87 -18.21 1.19
N TYR A 256 9.38 -18.57 2.37
CA TYR A 256 9.74 -17.64 3.43
C TYR A 256 11.26 -17.41 3.47
N ASN A 257 11.68 -16.17 3.70
CA ASN A 257 13.08 -15.83 3.96
C ASN A 257 13.18 -15.32 5.40
N CYS A 258 13.86 -16.09 6.25
CA CYS A 258 14.09 -15.73 7.64
C CYS A 258 15.38 -14.92 7.75
N ARG A 259 15.34 -13.78 8.44
CA ARG A 259 16.55 -13.01 8.75
C ARG A 259 17.39 -13.78 9.76
N ILE A 260 18.71 -13.78 9.59
CA ILE A 260 19.64 -14.33 10.58
C ILE A 260 20.21 -13.16 11.39
N GLU A 261 20.11 -13.25 12.71
CA GLU A 261 20.71 -12.33 13.67
C GLU A 261 21.77 -13.09 14.47
N ARG A 262 23.05 -12.80 14.21
CA ARG A 262 24.17 -13.41 14.95
C ARG A 262 24.39 -12.63 16.24
N ARG A 263 24.55 -13.33 17.37
CA ARG A 263 24.79 -12.74 18.69
C ARG A 263 25.83 -13.50 19.47
#